data_AF-U2KZR4-F1
#
_entry.id   AF-U2KZR4-F1
#
_cell.length_a   1.000
_cell.length_b   1.000
_cell.length_c   1.000
_cell.angle_alpha   90.00
_cell.angle_beta   90.00
_cell.angle_gamma   90.00
#
_symmetry.space_group_name_H-M   'P 1'
#
loop_
_entity.id
_entity.type
_entity.pdbx_description
1 polymer ?
#
loop_
_entity_poly.entity_id
_entity_poly.type
_entity_poly.pdbx_seq_one_letter_code
_entity_poly.pdbx_strand_id
1 'polypeptide(L)'
;MYRNSMTMDIYGGVYTFFSEIFFPNGHKFTYCKDIRISFTKPNKGYRTLIIDKVAAEYINGELPQDFDFVMSWLGNVLYPLNIEISPTGTPKSIVNFNEVRKRYSDEGQRIMAHYEQAPLIVQYVETCLERVRDEKLFLQHIGQSNIYQLMVLCMDISGHSYQLSDFPFTRNSLTFQFVIEDENETELLLTVPEIKTERKLLSHESRAYVHKTGMGTFDHIQFILIVELEGDGYYTRRLELKRIKE
;
A
#
# COMPACT_ATOMS: atom_id res chain seq x y z
N MET A 1 -11.01 -28.36 14.28
CA MET A 1 -9.55 -28.17 14.30
C MET A 1 -9.28 -26.71 13.99
N TYR A 2 -8.84 -25.93 14.97
CA TYR A 2 -8.41 -24.55 14.74
C TYR A 2 -7.10 -24.62 13.95
N ARG A 3 -7.13 -24.31 12.65
CA ARG A 3 -5.91 -23.99 11.91
C ARG A 3 -5.36 -22.72 12.58
N ASN A 4 -4.25 -22.85 13.31
CA ASN A 4 -3.47 -21.68 13.71
C ASN A 4 -3.23 -20.86 12.43
N SER A 5 -3.74 -19.63 12.38
CA SER A 5 -3.38 -18.70 11.32
C SER A 5 -1.87 -18.55 11.36
N MET A 6 -1.19 -19.08 10.34
CA MET A 6 0.26 -19.02 10.31
C MET A 6 0.65 -17.57 10.03
N THR A 7 1.17 -16.91 11.06
CA THR A 7 1.72 -15.56 11.00
C THR A 7 2.96 -15.60 10.12
N MET A 8 2.96 -14.90 8.99
CA MET A 8 4.15 -14.74 8.14
C MET A 8 4.54 -13.29 7.98
N ASP A 9 5.84 -13.05 8.04
CA ASP A 9 6.43 -11.73 7.87
C ASP A 9 6.93 -11.53 6.45
N ILE A 10 6.87 -10.30 5.95
CA ILE A 10 7.59 -9.99 4.72
C ILE A 10 9.10 -10.08 4.98
N TYR A 11 9.83 -10.74 4.08
CA TYR A 11 11.27 -10.90 4.20
C TYR A 11 11.99 -9.56 3.97
N GLY A 12 13.10 -9.28 4.67
CA GLY A 12 13.83 -8.02 4.49
C GLY A 12 14.48 -7.90 3.10
N GLY A 13 14.54 -6.69 2.54
CA GLY A 13 15.23 -6.45 1.27
C GLY A 13 14.62 -5.33 0.44
N VAL A 14 15.01 -5.27 -0.83
CA VAL A 14 14.45 -4.34 -1.82
C VAL A 14 13.27 -5.00 -2.53
N TYR A 15 12.17 -4.27 -2.66
CA TYR A 15 10.95 -4.72 -3.30
C TYR A 15 10.51 -3.71 -4.34
N THR A 16 9.95 -4.23 -5.43
CA THR A 16 9.16 -3.45 -6.36
C THR A 16 7.70 -3.57 -5.97
N PHE A 17 7.06 -2.43 -5.67
CA PHE A 17 5.62 -2.30 -5.61
C PHE A 17 5.08 -1.97 -7.00
N PHE A 18 4.13 -2.75 -7.49
CA PHE A 18 3.44 -2.54 -8.75
C PHE A 18 1.93 -2.40 -8.51
N SER A 19 1.32 -1.46 -9.22
CA SER A 19 -0.09 -1.13 -9.12
C SER A 19 -0.62 -0.85 -10.52
N GLU A 20 -1.62 -1.61 -10.95
CA GLU A 20 -2.28 -1.44 -12.24
C GLU A 20 -3.80 -1.37 -12.09
N ILE A 21 -4.42 -0.50 -12.88
CA ILE A 21 -5.87 -0.43 -13.06
C ILE A 21 -6.17 -0.58 -14.56
N PHE A 22 -7.09 -1.46 -14.90
CA PHE A 22 -7.66 -1.60 -16.23
C PHE A 22 -9.13 -1.21 -16.20
N PHE A 23 -9.51 -0.30 -17.08
CA PHE A 23 -10.85 0.24 -17.20
C PHE A 23 -11.65 -0.50 -18.29
N PRO A 24 -12.99 -0.52 -18.23
CA PRO A 24 -13.81 -1.21 -19.22
C PRO A 24 -13.63 -0.69 -20.66
N ASN A 25 -13.24 0.58 -20.79
CA ASN A 25 -12.96 1.22 -22.07
C ASN A 25 -11.57 0.86 -22.65
N GLY A 26 -10.84 -0.06 -22.02
CA GLY A 26 -9.52 -0.51 -22.45
C GLY A 26 -8.36 0.37 -21.98
N HIS A 27 -8.63 1.49 -21.29
CA HIS A 27 -7.57 2.31 -20.72
C HIS A 27 -6.90 1.60 -19.55
N LYS A 28 -5.59 1.83 -19.42
CA LYS A 28 -4.76 1.22 -18.38
C LYS A 28 -3.87 2.26 -17.75
N PHE A 29 -3.75 2.20 -16.43
CA PHE A 29 -2.82 3.02 -15.67
C PHE A 29 -1.95 2.12 -14.80
N THR A 30 -0.63 2.36 -14.81
CA THR A 30 0.32 1.61 -14.01
C THR A 30 1.19 2.55 -13.18
N TYR A 31 1.50 2.13 -11.96
CA TYR A 31 2.44 2.78 -11.06
C TYR A 31 3.40 1.73 -10.50
N CYS A 32 4.68 2.06 -10.47
CA CYS A 32 5.74 1.19 -9.98
C CYS A 32 6.67 1.97 -9.07
N LYS A 33 7.07 1.41 -7.92
CA LYS A 33 8.01 2.04 -6.99
C LYS A 33 8.89 1.01 -6.29
N ASP A 34 10.19 1.27 -6.26
CA ASP A 34 11.13 0.48 -5.46
C ASP A 34 11.27 1.04 -4.04
N ILE A 35 11.14 0.13 -3.07
CA ILE A 35 11.23 0.42 -1.64
C ILE A 35 12.12 -0.62 -0.97
N ARG A 36 12.82 -0.21 0.08
CA ARG A 36 13.57 -1.13 0.93
C ARG A 36 12.81 -1.33 2.23
N ILE A 37 12.68 -2.59 2.61
CA ILE A 37 11.94 -3.04 3.77
C ILE A 37 12.92 -3.68 4.73
N SER A 38 12.91 -3.23 5.98
CA SER A 38 13.65 -3.87 7.05
C SER A 38 12.87 -3.84 8.36
N PHE A 39 13.30 -4.66 9.31
CA PHE A 39 12.69 -4.74 10.62
C PHE A 39 13.75 -4.56 11.69
N THR A 40 13.38 -3.86 12.75
CA THR A 40 14.07 -3.97 14.04
C THR A 40 13.11 -4.58 15.06
N LYS A 41 13.64 -5.35 16.01
CA LYS A 41 12.86 -5.91 17.12
C LYS A 41 13.17 -5.11 18.38
N PRO A 42 12.36 -4.11 18.76
CA PRO A 42 12.34 -3.63 20.13
C PRO A 42 11.73 -4.71 21.03
N ASN A 43 12.06 -4.69 22.31
CA ASN A 43 11.55 -5.66 23.29
C ASN A 43 10.01 -5.78 23.31
N LYS A 44 9.49 -6.93 23.81
CA LYS A 44 8.07 -7.20 24.13
C LYS A 44 7.12 -7.44 22.95
N GLY A 45 7.59 -8.06 21.86
CA GLY A 45 6.72 -8.59 20.80
C GLY A 45 6.19 -7.57 19.78
N TYR A 46 6.42 -6.28 20.01
CA TYR A 46 6.30 -5.24 18.99
C TYR A 46 7.57 -5.20 18.14
N ARG A 47 7.42 -4.77 16.89
CA ARG A 47 8.53 -4.60 15.96
C ARG A 47 8.39 -3.28 15.23
N THR A 48 9.52 -2.72 14.84
CA THR A 48 9.53 -1.51 14.00
C THR A 48 9.77 -1.95 12.57
N LEU A 49 8.75 -1.76 11.73
CA LEU A 49 8.84 -1.84 10.28
C LEU A 49 9.49 -0.55 9.78
N ILE A 50 10.58 -0.67 9.02
CA ILE A 50 11.28 0.45 8.41
C ILE A 50 11.07 0.35 6.90
N ILE A 51 10.52 1.42 6.32
CA ILE A 51 10.35 1.57 4.88
C ILE A 51 11.28 2.68 4.42
N ASP A 52 12.25 2.35 3.58
CA ASP A 52 13.22 3.26 3.00
C ASP A 52 12.97 3.45 1.50
N LYS A 53 13.31 4.64 0.97
CA LYS A 53 13.30 4.92 -0.47
C LYS A 53 14.56 4.33 -1.14
N VAL A 54 14.40 3.74 -2.31
CA VAL A 54 15.54 3.23 -3.14
C VAL A 54 15.76 4.03 -4.44
N ALA A 55 14.75 4.83 -4.87
CA ALA A 55 14.78 5.88 -5.90
C ALA A 55 14.06 5.61 -7.22
N ALA A 56 13.79 4.36 -7.61
CA ALA A 56 13.04 4.09 -8.84
C ALA A 56 11.53 4.27 -8.62
N GLU A 57 10.90 5.12 -9.44
CA GLU A 57 9.45 5.31 -9.49
C GLU A 57 9.03 5.62 -10.92
N TYR A 58 7.97 4.96 -11.38
CA TYR A 58 7.46 5.11 -12.74
C TYR A 58 5.93 5.15 -12.77
N ILE A 59 5.38 6.02 -13.62
CA ILE A 59 3.96 6.10 -13.93
C ILE A 59 3.82 5.82 -15.42
N ASN A 60 3.01 4.82 -15.76
CA ASN A 60 2.83 4.34 -17.15
C ASN A 60 4.15 3.99 -17.87
N GLY A 61 5.16 3.54 -17.12
CA GLY A 61 6.47 3.17 -17.65
C GLY A 61 7.45 4.33 -17.81
N GLU A 62 7.05 5.56 -17.48
CA GLU A 62 7.87 6.77 -17.60
C GLU A 62 8.16 7.38 -16.22
N LEU A 63 9.20 8.21 -16.15
CA LEU A 63 9.46 9.00 -14.94
C LEU A 63 8.31 9.98 -14.69
N PRO A 64 7.95 10.27 -13.43
CA PRO A 64 6.93 11.28 -13.11
C PRO A 64 7.27 12.64 -13.75
N GLN A 65 6.29 13.24 -14.42
CA GLN A 65 6.38 14.55 -15.07
C GLN A 65 5.27 15.48 -14.56
N ASP A 66 5.42 16.79 -14.78
CA ASP A 66 4.43 17.80 -14.42
C ASP A 66 3.90 17.66 -12.98
N PHE A 67 2.59 17.46 -12.82
CA PHE A 67 1.96 17.32 -11.51
C PHE A 67 2.41 16.04 -10.79
N ASP A 68 2.62 14.94 -11.54
CA ASP A 68 3.09 13.68 -10.97
C ASP A 68 4.49 13.81 -10.37
N PHE A 69 5.35 14.64 -10.97
CA PHE A 69 6.65 14.97 -10.39
C PHE A 69 6.52 15.61 -9.01
N VAL A 70 5.58 16.54 -8.84
CA VAL A 70 5.34 17.19 -7.53
C VAL A 70 4.79 16.18 -6.51
N MET A 71 3.85 15.33 -6.93
CA MET A 71 3.32 14.26 -6.07
C MET A 71 4.43 13.30 -5.62
N SER A 72 5.27 12.88 -6.56
CA SER A 72 6.44 12.03 -6.32
C SER A 72 7.45 12.69 -5.38
N TRP A 73 7.79 13.95 -5.66
CA TRP A 73 8.76 14.72 -4.88
C TRP A 73 8.31 14.79 -3.42
N LEU A 74 7.09 15.27 -3.17
CA LEU A 74 6.57 15.38 -1.81
C LEU A 74 6.43 14.00 -1.14
N GLY A 75 5.85 13.02 -1.84
CA GLY A 75 5.67 11.66 -1.29
C GLY A 75 6.99 10.97 -0.92
N ASN A 76 8.07 11.24 -1.65
CA ASN A 76 9.38 10.68 -1.36
C ASN A 76 10.03 11.25 -0.10
N VAL A 77 9.61 12.44 0.35
CA VAL A 77 10.06 13.04 1.61
C VAL A 77 9.50 12.28 2.81
N LEU A 78 8.52 11.39 2.64
CA LEU A 78 8.01 10.55 3.73
C LEU A 78 9.00 9.50 4.22
N TYR A 79 10.05 9.19 3.46
CA TYR A 79 11.01 8.14 3.80
C TYR A 79 12.32 8.72 4.36
N PRO A 80 13.00 8.04 5.30
CA PRO A 80 12.64 6.75 5.92
C PRO A 80 11.43 6.85 6.88
N LEU A 81 10.52 5.88 6.84
CA LEU A 81 9.36 5.81 7.72
C LEU A 81 9.48 4.61 8.66
N ASN A 82 9.48 4.87 9.98
CA ASN A 82 9.62 3.85 11.01
C ASN A 82 8.29 3.67 11.73
N ILE A 83 7.65 2.52 11.54
CA ILE A 83 6.30 2.24 12.04
C ILE A 83 6.39 1.14 13.10
N GLU A 84 5.94 1.42 14.31
CA GLU A 84 5.73 0.37 15.31
C GLU A 84 4.47 -0.41 14.96
N ILE A 85 4.58 -1.73 14.85
CA ILE A 85 3.48 -2.62 14.49
C ILE A 85 3.26 -3.71 15.54
N SER A 86 2.00 -4.09 15.75
CA SER A 86 1.63 -5.24 16.58
C SER A 86 2.09 -6.57 15.95
N PRO A 87 2.04 -7.70 16.70
CA PRO A 87 2.24 -9.03 16.13
C PRO A 87 1.31 -9.33 14.96
N THR A 88 0.10 -8.77 14.99
CA THR A 88 -0.91 -8.87 13.93
C THR A 88 -0.77 -7.77 12.90
N GLY A 89 0.37 -7.07 12.75
CA GLY A 89 0.55 -6.10 11.67
C GLY A 89 -0.27 -4.80 11.75
N THR A 90 -0.98 -4.54 12.86
CA THR A 90 -1.71 -3.28 13.06
C THR A 90 -0.73 -2.15 13.41
N PRO A 91 -0.77 -1.00 12.72
CA PRO A 91 0.12 0.12 13.01
C PRO A 91 -0.25 0.77 14.35
N LYS A 92 0.74 1.09 15.17
CA LYS A 92 0.55 1.67 16.52
C LYS A 92 1.04 3.11 16.63
N SER A 93 2.22 3.40 16.11
CA SER A 93 2.84 4.72 16.15
C SER A 93 3.89 4.86 15.04
N ILE A 94 4.27 6.10 14.74
CA ILE A 94 5.41 6.40 13.86
C ILE A 94 6.58 6.83 14.75
N VAL A 95 7.58 5.95 14.89
CA VAL A 95 8.71 6.13 15.81
C VAL A 95 9.48 7.42 15.52
N ASN A 96 9.63 7.79 14.23
CA ASN A 96 10.30 9.01 13.81
C ASN A 96 9.33 10.13 13.37
N PHE A 97 8.10 10.17 13.89
CA PHE A 97 7.06 11.10 13.43
C PHE A 97 7.49 12.56 13.44
N ASN A 98 8.11 13.04 14.52
CA ASN A 98 8.54 14.44 14.63
C ASN A 98 9.55 14.84 13.55
N GLU A 99 10.44 13.91 13.19
CA GLU A 99 11.43 14.10 12.14
C GLU A 99 10.77 14.08 10.76
N VAL A 100 9.92 13.08 10.48
CA VAL A 100 9.13 12.99 9.24
C VAL A 100 8.28 14.25 9.03
N ARG A 101 7.53 14.67 10.05
CA ARG A 101 6.67 15.85 10.00
C ARG A 101 7.46 17.11 9.68
N LYS A 102 8.63 17.28 10.31
CA LYS A 102 9.50 18.43 10.07
C LYS A 102 9.98 18.46 8.62
N ARG A 103 10.64 17.40 8.15
CA ARG A 103 11.17 17.36 6.77
C ARG A 103 10.07 17.50 5.72
N TYR A 104 8.89 16.90 5.95
CA TYR A 104 7.76 16.99 5.03
C TYR A 104 7.19 18.41 4.98
N SER A 105 7.13 19.09 6.12
CA SER A 105 6.70 20.49 6.19
C SER A 105 7.70 21.42 5.52
N ASP A 106 8.99 21.26 5.81
CA ASP A 106 10.07 22.07 5.23
C ASP A 106 10.10 21.92 3.70
N GLU A 107 9.97 20.70 3.18
CA GLU A 107 9.96 20.46 1.73
C GLU A 107 8.66 20.91 1.07
N GLY A 108 7.50 20.70 1.71
CA GLY A 108 6.23 21.21 1.21
C GLY A 108 6.23 22.74 1.05
N GLN A 109 6.81 23.46 2.01
CA GLN A 109 6.99 24.91 1.89
C GLN A 109 7.88 25.30 0.70
N ARG A 110 8.96 24.56 0.44
CA ARG A 110 9.82 24.79 -0.73
C ARG A 110 9.08 24.56 -2.05
N ILE A 111 8.29 23.49 -2.14
CA ILE A 111 7.48 23.19 -3.33
C ILE A 111 6.47 24.32 -3.57
N MET A 112 5.73 24.74 -2.54
CA MET A 112 4.74 25.82 -2.67
C MET A 112 5.39 27.14 -3.11
N ALA A 113 6.57 27.47 -2.58
CA ALA A 113 7.31 28.67 -3.00
C ALA A 113 7.81 28.57 -4.46
N HIS A 114 8.26 27.38 -4.88
CA HIS A 114 8.71 27.17 -6.27
C HIS A 114 7.55 27.26 -7.27
N TYR A 115 6.37 26.77 -6.87
CA TYR A 115 5.16 26.73 -7.70
C TYR A 115 4.12 27.76 -7.26
N GLU A 116 4.55 28.93 -6.74
CA GLU A 116 3.63 29.94 -6.17
C GLU A 116 2.57 30.42 -7.16
N GLN A 117 2.88 30.40 -8.47
CA GLN A 117 1.98 30.80 -9.54
C GLN A 117 1.08 29.65 -10.05
N ALA A 118 1.12 28.47 -9.43
CA ALA A 118 0.33 27.30 -9.81
C ALA A 118 -0.62 26.88 -8.66
N PRO A 119 -1.82 27.49 -8.57
CA PRO A 119 -2.73 27.31 -7.44
C PRO A 119 -3.10 25.85 -7.13
N LEU A 120 -3.22 25.02 -8.16
CA LEU A 120 -3.52 23.59 -7.99
C LEU A 120 -2.40 22.84 -7.27
N ILE A 121 -1.14 23.17 -7.56
CA ILE A 121 0.02 22.57 -6.87
C ILE A 121 0.04 23.05 -5.42
N VAL A 122 -0.13 24.35 -5.19
CA VAL A 122 -0.14 24.92 -3.83
C VAL A 122 -1.24 24.26 -2.99
N GLN A 123 -2.47 24.22 -3.50
CA GLN A 123 -3.60 23.61 -2.80
C GLN A 123 -3.39 22.12 -2.50
N TYR A 124 -2.80 21.36 -3.44
CA TYR A 124 -2.45 19.96 -3.23
C TYR A 124 -1.44 19.82 -2.08
N VAL A 125 -0.36 20.62 -2.09
CA VAL A 125 0.67 20.55 -1.05
C VAL A 125 0.11 20.97 0.31
N GLU A 126 -0.68 22.03 0.39
CA GLU A 126 -1.35 22.46 1.62
C GLU A 126 -2.20 21.34 2.23
N THR A 127 -3.03 20.69 1.41
CA THR A 127 -3.88 19.57 1.83
C THR A 127 -3.04 18.40 2.38
N CYS A 128 -1.90 18.12 1.73
CA CYS A 128 -0.94 17.12 2.19
C CYS A 128 -0.29 17.49 3.53
N LEU A 129 0.09 18.76 3.71
CA LEU A 129 0.69 19.26 4.95
C LEU A 129 -0.29 19.21 6.13
N GLU A 130 -1.59 19.43 5.90
CA GLU A 130 -2.60 19.30 6.95
C GLU A 130 -2.68 17.89 7.52
N ARG A 131 -2.61 16.87 6.64
CA ARG A 131 -2.71 15.45 7.04
C ARG A 131 -1.55 14.98 7.90
N VAL A 132 -0.35 15.53 7.73
CA VAL A 132 0.84 15.11 8.50
C VAL A 132 0.96 15.81 9.86
N ARG A 133 0.07 16.77 10.19
CA ARG A 133 0.10 17.48 11.48
C ARG A 133 -0.31 16.59 12.65
N ASP A 134 -1.27 15.70 12.40
CA ASP A 134 -1.81 14.75 13.36
C ASP A 134 -1.27 13.34 13.08
N GLU A 135 -0.45 12.81 14.00
CA GLU A 135 0.14 11.47 13.88
C GLU A 135 -0.93 10.40 13.71
N LYS A 136 -2.06 10.51 14.41
CA LYS A 136 -3.10 9.47 14.40
C LYS A 136 -3.76 9.40 13.03
N LEU A 137 -4.11 10.55 12.46
CA LEU A 137 -4.67 10.62 11.11
C LEU A 137 -3.66 10.17 10.06
N PHE A 138 -2.41 10.59 10.20
CA PHE A 138 -1.35 10.19 9.29
C PHE A 138 -1.08 8.67 9.35
N LEU A 139 -1.01 8.09 10.55
CA LEU A 139 -0.88 6.65 10.77
C LEU A 139 -2.05 5.87 10.17
N GLN A 140 -3.27 6.40 10.27
CA GLN A 140 -4.44 5.80 9.63
C GLN A 140 -4.28 5.75 8.10
N HIS A 141 -3.83 6.84 7.47
CA HIS A 141 -3.57 6.86 6.03
C HIS A 141 -2.45 5.90 5.61
N ILE A 142 -1.38 5.81 6.40
CA ILE A 142 -0.32 4.82 6.16
C ILE A 142 -0.86 3.40 6.25
N GLY A 143 -1.66 3.10 7.28
CA GLY A 143 -2.30 1.80 7.49
C GLY A 143 -3.26 1.39 6.36
N GLN A 144 -3.83 2.37 5.66
CA GLN A 144 -4.71 2.17 4.50
C GLN A 144 -3.96 2.15 3.15
N SER A 145 -2.65 2.40 3.14
CA SER A 145 -1.89 2.35 1.89
C SER A 145 -1.75 0.90 1.39
N ASN A 146 -1.87 0.68 0.08
CA ASN A 146 -1.74 -0.65 -0.50
C ASN A 146 -0.37 -1.29 -0.17
N ILE A 147 0.69 -0.48 -0.16
CA ILE A 147 2.04 -0.93 0.21
C ILE A 147 2.04 -1.51 1.62
N TYR A 148 1.56 -0.76 2.62
CA TYR A 148 1.54 -1.21 4.01
C TYR A 148 0.65 -2.45 4.18
N GLN A 149 -0.58 -2.41 3.64
CA GLN A 149 -1.52 -3.51 3.80
C GLN A 149 -0.99 -4.82 3.20
N LEU A 150 -0.29 -4.79 2.06
CA LEU A 150 0.34 -5.98 1.48
C LEU A 150 1.51 -6.49 2.33
N MET A 151 2.34 -5.59 2.88
CA MET A 151 3.47 -5.98 3.74
C MET A 151 3.02 -6.76 4.99
N VAL A 152 1.86 -6.41 5.54
CA VAL A 152 1.37 -6.97 6.80
C VAL A 152 0.25 -8.00 6.63
N LEU A 153 -0.23 -8.23 5.39
CA LEU A 153 -1.39 -9.10 5.13
C LEU A 153 -1.24 -10.47 5.77
N CYS A 154 -0.09 -11.10 5.58
CA CYS A 154 0.15 -12.46 6.06
C CYS A 154 0.42 -12.54 7.57
N MET A 155 0.49 -11.40 8.27
CA MET A 155 0.60 -11.37 9.73
C MET A 155 -0.73 -11.68 10.42
N ASP A 156 -1.87 -11.44 9.77
CA ASP A 156 -3.18 -11.88 10.27
C ASP A 156 -4.22 -11.84 9.13
N ILE A 157 -4.21 -12.84 8.26
CA ILE A 157 -5.03 -12.88 7.04
C ILE A 157 -6.52 -12.70 7.37
N SER A 158 -7.00 -13.40 8.41
CA SER A 158 -8.41 -13.41 8.80
C SER A 158 -8.83 -12.20 9.63
N GLY A 159 -7.91 -11.59 10.38
CA GLY A 159 -8.23 -10.47 11.26
C GLY A 159 -8.13 -9.09 10.58
N HIS A 160 -7.46 -8.99 9.43
CA HIS A 160 -7.36 -7.73 8.71
C HIS A 160 -8.55 -7.47 7.78
N SER A 161 -9.06 -6.26 7.87
CA SER A 161 -9.89 -5.67 6.83
C SER A 161 -8.97 -4.92 5.86
N TYR A 162 -8.94 -5.34 4.61
CA TYR A 162 -8.27 -4.64 3.53
C TYR A 162 -9.18 -3.51 3.02
N GLN A 163 -8.60 -2.33 2.81
CA GLN A 163 -9.27 -1.18 2.21
C GLN A 163 -8.59 -0.82 0.89
N LEU A 164 -9.35 -0.94 -0.20
CA LEU A 164 -8.89 -0.56 -1.53
C LEU A 164 -9.60 0.73 -1.94
N SER A 165 -8.89 1.85 -1.80
CA SER A 165 -9.39 3.17 -2.16
C SER A 165 -9.27 3.47 -3.65
N ASP A 166 -10.14 4.34 -4.14
CA ASP A 166 -10.16 4.87 -5.50
C ASP A 166 -10.28 3.80 -6.60
N PHE A 167 -10.96 2.69 -6.28
CA PHE A 167 -11.26 1.62 -7.23
C PHE A 167 -12.58 0.91 -6.88
N PRO A 168 -13.47 0.60 -7.84
CA PRO A 168 -13.52 1.19 -9.19
C PRO A 168 -14.00 2.65 -9.16
N PHE A 169 -14.46 3.12 -8.00
CA PHE A 169 -15.03 4.46 -7.83
C PHE A 169 -14.01 5.41 -7.20
N THR A 170 -13.78 6.55 -7.85
CA THR A 170 -12.98 7.64 -7.29
C THR A 170 -13.63 8.16 -6.00
N ARG A 171 -12.83 8.42 -4.97
CA ARG A 171 -13.23 8.87 -3.61
C ARG A 171 -14.11 7.88 -2.85
N ASN A 172 -14.12 6.61 -3.23
CA ASN A 172 -14.73 5.54 -2.44
C ASN A 172 -13.69 4.47 -2.12
N SER A 173 -14.02 3.57 -1.19
CA SER A 173 -13.15 2.47 -0.81
C SER A 173 -13.96 1.18 -0.77
N LEU A 174 -13.45 0.14 -1.42
CA LEU A 174 -13.92 -1.21 -1.19
C LEU A 174 -13.28 -1.72 0.09
N THR A 175 -14.06 -2.41 0.91
CA THR A 175 -13.57 -3.03 2.13
C THR A 175 -13.82 -4.53 2.07
N PHE A 176 -12.80 -5.35 2.29
CA PHE A 176 -12.93 -6.81 2.23
C PHE A 176 -11.92 -7.51 3.12
N GLN A 177 -12.11 -8.82 3.33
CA GLN A 177 -11.17 -9.68 4.03
C GLN A 177 -10.69 -10.79 3.10
N PHE A 178 -9.45 -11.20 3.26
CA PHE A 178 -8.92 -12.36 2.54
C PHE A 178 -9.24 -13.64 3.31
N VAL A 179 -9.49 -14.71 2.57
CA VAL A 179 -9.58 -16.07 3.12
C VAL A 179 -8.60 -16.97 2.39
N ILE A 180 -8.10 -17.98 3.10
CA ILE A 180 -7.20 -18.98 2.52
C ILE A 180 -8.01 -19.94 1.67
N GLU A 181 -7.69 -20.01 0.38
CA GLU A 181 -8.28 -20.95 -0.57
C GLU A 181 -7.47 -22.25 -0.60
N ASP A 182 -6.15 -22.13 -0.74
CA ASP A 182 -5.22 -23.27 -0.76
C ASP A 182 -3.85 -22.89 -0.19
N GLU A 183 -3.12 -23.88 0.28
CA GLU A 183 -1.82 -23.70 0.92
C GLU A 183 -0.91 -24.91 0.71
N ASN A 184 0.31 -24.66 0.21
CA ASN A 184 1.38 -25.65 0.15
C ASN A 184 2.67 -25.12 0.80
N GLU A 185 3.79 -25.86 0.67
CA GLU A 185 5.06 -25.49 1.32
C GLU A 185 5.64 -24.16 0.82
N THR A 186 5.45 -23.84 -0.45
CA THR A 186 6.04 -22.67 -1.13
C THR A 186 5.04 -21.57 -1.43
N GLU A 187 3.74 -21.85 -1.33
CA GLU A 187 2.70 -20.96 -1.84
C GLU A 187 1.48 -20.92 -0.92
N LEU A 188 0.81 -19.77 -0.95
CA LEU A 188 -0.46 -19.53 -0.29
C LEU A 188 -1.38 -18.80 -1.27
N LEU A 189 -2.54 -19.38 -1.52
CA LEU A 189 -3.58 -18.82 -2.37
C LEU A 189 -4.70 -18.24 -1.51
N LEU A 190 -5.06 -17.00 -1.79
CA LEU A 190 -6.07 -16.24 -1.08
C LEU A 190 -7.15 -15.77 -2.05
N THR A 191 -8.37 -15.65 -1.53
CA THR A 191 -9.51 -15.08 -2.26
C THR A 191 -10.31 -14.13 -1.37
N VAL A 192 -11.16 -13.33 -1.99
CA VAL A 192 -12.06 -12.36 -1.37
C VAL A 192 -13.50 -12.86 -1.57
N PRO A 193 -14.14 -13.42 -0.54
CA PRO A 193 -15.48 -13.98 -0.68
C PRO A 193 -16.55 -12.89 -0.77
N GLU A 194 -16.34 -11.75 -0.11
CA GLU A 194 -17.32 -10.67 -0.01
C GLU A 194 -16.62 -9.31 -0.04
N ILE A 195 -17.24 -8.34 -0.72
CA ILE A 195 -16.81 -6.95 -0.78
C ILE A 195 -17.90 -6.08 -0.16
N LYS A 196 -17.52 -5.30 0.86
CA LYS A 196 -18.37 -4.28 1.46
C LYS A 196 -18.14 -2.95 0.75
N THR A 197 -19.23 -2.41 0.21
CA THR A 197 -19.27 -1.10 -0.44
C THR A 197 -20.69 -0.53 -0.39
N GLU A 198 -20.81 0.79 -0.47
CA GLU A 198 -22.10 1.48 -0.59
C GLU A 198 -22.69 1.39 -1.99
N ARG A 199 -21.89 0.97 -2.98
CA ARG A 199 -22.26 0.94 -4.40
C ARG A 199 -22.59 -0.49 -4.84
N LYS A 200 -23.53 -0.62 -5.78
CA LYS A 200 -23.90 -1.92 -6.33
C LYS A 200 -22.78 -2.45 -7.23
N LEU A 201 -22.27 -3.64 -6.91
CA LEU A 201 -21.45 -4.47 -7.78
C LEU A 201 -22.35 -5.60 -8.34
N LEU A 202 -22.19 -5.96 -9.61
CA LEU A 202 -22.92 -7.09 -10.21
C LEU A 202 -22.25 -8.41 -9.85
N SER A 203 -20.93 -8.46 -9.93
CA SER A 203 -20.11 -9.61 -9.60
C SER A 203 -18.69 -9.16 -9.23
N HIS A 204 -17.93 -10.06 -8.60
CA HIS A 204 -16.50 -9.88 -8.40
C HIS A 204 -15.77 -11.21 -8.50
N GLU A 205 -14.52 -11.14 -8.94
CA GLU A 205 -13.58 -12.27 -8.92
C GLU A 205 -12.26 -11.78 -8.35
N SER A 206 -11.62 -12.60 -7.52
CA SER A 206 -10.37 -12.21 -6.88
C SER A 206 -9.43 -13.38 -6.74
N ARG A 207 -8.13 -13.12 -6.88
CA ARG A 207 -7.06 -14.07 -6.58
C ARG A 207 -5.89 -13.32 -5.99
N ALA A 208 -5.36 -13.83 -4.89
CA ALA A 208 -4.08 -13.39 -4.35
C ALA A 208 -3.14 -14.59 -4.19
N TYR A 209 -1.90 -14.39 -4.62
CA TYR A 209 -0.83 -15.35 -4.57
C TYR A 209 0.26 -14.83 -3.65
N VAL A 210 0.76 -15.68 -2.76
CA VAL A 210 1.88 -15.38 -1.87
C VAL A 210 2.94 -16.47 -2.00
N HIS A 211 4.17 -16.09 -2.33
CA HIS A 211 5.33 -17.00 -2.35
C HIS A 211 6.04 -16.99 -0.99
N LYS A 212 6.14 -18.17 -0.38
CA LYS A 212 6.80 -18.41 0.90
C LYS A 212 8.27 -18.72 0.69
N THR A 213 9.08 -18.29 1.64
CA THR A 213 10.53 -18.53 1.65
C THR A 213 10.95 -19.61 2.65
N GLY A 214 9.98 -20.34 3.25
CA GLY A 214 10.23 -21.48 4.14
C GLY A 214 10.61 -21.15 5.59
N MET A 215 10.74 -19.87 5.97
CA MET A 215 11.11 -19.42 7.34
C MET A 215 10.01 -18.63 8.05
N GLY A 216 8.74 -18.92 7.76
CA GLY A 216 7.62 -18.09 8.23
C GLY A 216 7.65 -16.69 7.61
N THR A 217 8.25 -16.56 6.42
CA THR A 217 8.38 -15.31 5.69
C THR A 217 7.94 -15.45 4.24
N PHE A 218 7.50 -14.36 3.63
CA PHE A 218 7.18 -14.27 2.21
C PHE A 218 8.00 -13.17 1.53
N ASP A 219 8.27 -13.33 0.24
CA ASP A 219 9.04 -12.35 -0.55
C ASP A 219 8.32 -11.89 -1.83
N HIS A 220 7.11 -12.40 -2.07
CA HIS A 220 6.27 -11.97 -3.17
C HIS A 220 4.80 -12.15 -2.79
N ILE A 221 4.01 -11.11 -3.02
CA ILE A 221 2.56 -11.14 -3.00
C ILE A 221 2.01 -10.44 -4.25
N GLN A 222 1.05 -11.07 -4.91
CA GLN A 222 0.29 -10.47 -5.99
C GLN A 222 -1.20 -10.63 -5.71
N PHE A 223 -1.97 -9.57 -5.91
CA PHE A 223 -3.42 -9.54 -5.76
C PHE A 223 -4.06 -8.99 -7.03
N ILE A 224 -5.06 -9.70 -7.53
CA ILE A 224 -5.89 -9.28 -8.65
C ILE A 224 -7.35 -9.30 -8.18
N LEU A 225 -8.06 -8.20 -8.44
CA LEU A 225 -9.49 -8.06 -8.21
C LEU A 225 -10.16 -7.57 -9.50
N ILE A 226 -11.17 -8.30 -9.94
CA ILE A 226 -12.05 -7.93 -11.04
C ILE A 226 -13.43 -7.63 -10.43
N VAL A 227 -14.01 -6.50 -10.80
CA VAL A 227 -15.37 -6.13 -10.39
C VAL A 227 -16.18 -5.76 -11.62
N GLU A 228 -17.42 -6.24 -11.65
CA GLU A 228 -18.38 -5.94 -12.71
C GLU A 228 -19.37 -4.89 -12.23
N LEU A 229 -19.54 -3.83 -13.02
CA LEU A 229 -20.50 -2.77 -12.76
C LEU A 229 -21.58 -2.74 -13.83
N GLU A 230 -22.81 -2.48 -13.39
CA GLU A 230 -23.97 -2.33 -14.27
C GLU A 230 -23.78 -1.14 -15.21
N GLY A 231 -23.85 -1.39 -16.52
CA GLY A 231 -23.72 -0.36 -17.56
C GLY A 231 -22.28 0.00 -17.95
N ASP A 232 -21.29 -0.31 -17.12
CA ASP A 232 -19.88 0.03 -17.39
C ASP A 232 -19.04 -1.17 -17.85
N GLY A 233 -19.32 -2.38 -17.32
CA GLY A 233 -18.53 -3.58 -17.59
C GLY A 233 -17.48 -3.87 -16.51
N TYR A 234 -16.34 -4.44 -16.91
CA TYR A 234 -15.34 -4.99 -16.00
C TYR A 234 -14.19 -4.01 -15.72
N TYR A 235 -13.94 -3.76 -14.44
CA TYR A 235 -12.74 -3.09 -13.97
C TYR A 235 -11.80 -4.12 -13.36
N THR A 236 -10.50 -3.97 -13.60
CA THR A 236 -9.48 -4.84 -12.99
C THR A 236 -8.48 -4.02 -12.20
N ARG A 237 -8.20 -4.44 -10.97
CA ARG A 237 -7.11 -3.96 -10.13
C ARG A 237 -6.07 -5.06 -9.98
N ARG A 238 -4.81 -4.73 -10.26
CA ARG A 238 -3.67 -5.58 -9.89
C ARG A 238 -2.73 -4.82 -8.97
N LEU A 239 -2.33 -5.48 -7.89
CA LEU A 239 -1.35 -5.01 -6.92
C LEU A 239 -0.30 -6.10 -6.73
N GLU A 240 0.98 -5.73 -6.66
CA GLU A 240 2.06 -6.68 -6.45
C GLU A 240 3.16 -6.05 -5.62
N LEU A 241 3.73 -6.82 -4.71
CA LEU A 241 4.94 -6.47 -3.97
C LEU A 241 5.89 -7.66 -4.10
N LYS A 242 6.98 -7.47 -4.84
CA LYS A 242 7.91 -8.56 -5.20
C LYS A 242 9.34 -8.17 -4.89
N ARG A 243 10.05 -9.05 -4.17
CA ARG A 243 11.45 -8.84 -3.81
C ARG A 243 12.34 -8.89 -5.05
N ILE A 244 13.25 -7.94 -5.16
CA ILE A 244 14.32 -7.96 -6.15
C ILE A 244 15.39 -8.93 -5.64
N LYS A 245 15.65 -10.01 -6.38
CA LYS A 245 16.74 -10.94 -6.06
C LYS A 245 18.06 -10.30 -6.50
N GLU A 246 18.99 -10.16 -5.56
CA GLU A 246 20.38 -9.81 -5.82
C GLU A 246 21.14 -10.98 -6.45
#